data_AF-A0A963RNB9-F1
#
_entry.id   AF-A0A963RNB9-F1
#
_cell.length_a   1.000
_cell.length_b   1.000
_cell.length_c   1.000
_cell.angle_alpha   90.00
_cell.angle_beta   90.00
_cell.angle_gamma   90.00
#
_symmetry.space_group_name_H-M   'P 1'
#
loop_
_entity.id
_entity.type
_entity.pdbx_description
1 polymer ?
#
loop_
_entity_poly.entity_id
_entity_poly.type
_entity_poly.pdbx_seq_one_letter_code
_entity_poly.pdbx_strand_id
1 'polypeptide(L)' 'GKSKARMLDENNNTITFADVAGCDEAKEEVKEVVDFLKDPQKFQKLGGRIPRGLLLVGPPGTGKTLL' A
#
# COMPACT_ATOMS: atom_id res chain seq x y z
N GLY A 1 -26.04 -6.66 -9.01
CA GLY A 1 -25.58 -5.35 -9.52
C GLY A 1 -24.13 -5.51 -9.96
N LYS A 2 -23.80 -5.14 -11.20
CA LYS A 2 -22.44 -5.28 -11.72
C LYS A 2 -21.58 -4.13 -11.17
N SER A 3 -20.52 -4.48 -10.45
CA SER A 3 -19.53 -3.52 -9.94
C SER A 3 -18.89 -2.76 -11.11
N LYS A 4 -18.80 -1.43 -11.02
CA LYS A 4 -18.03 -0.56 -11.94
C LYS A 4 -16.56 -0.48 -11.48
N ALA A 5 -15.98 -1.58 -11.02
CA ALA A 5 -14.58 -1.60 -10.63
C ALA A 5 -13.70 -1.33 -11.87
N ARG A 6 -12.90 -0.27 -11.81
CA ARG A 6 -11.88 0.01 -12.82
C ARG A 6 -10.65 -0.81 -12.44
N MET A 7 -10.45 -1.94 -13.13
CA MET A 7 -9.20 -2.69 -13.04
C MET A 7 -8.10 -1.82 -13.65
N LEU A 8 -7.06 -1.53 -12.88
CA LEU A 8 -5.88 -0.83 -13.37
C LEU A 8 -4.93 -1.89 -13.95
N ASP A 9 -4.53 -1.73 -15.21
CA ASP A 9 -3.49 -2.57 -15.81
C ASP A 9 -2.13 -2.22 -15.19
N GLU A 10 -1.35 -3.24 -14.83
CA GLU A 10 -0.04 -3.11 -14.15
C GLU A 10 0.97 -2.24 -14.91
N ASN A 11 0.79 -2.08 -16.22
CA ASN A 11 1.71 -1.36 -17.10
C ASN A 11 1.69 0.19 -16.96
N ASN A 12 0.80 0.77 -16.14
CA ASN A 12 0.56 2.23 -16.14
C ASN A 12 0.80 2.96 -14.81
N ASN A 13 1.32 2.30 -13.77
CA ASN A 13 1.60 2.99 -12.51
C ASN A 13 3.10 3.29 -12.37
N THR A 14 3.52 4.45 -12.86
CA THR A 14 4.91 4.92 -12.77
C THR A 14 5.24 5.61 -11.44
N ILE A 15 4.25 5.70 -10.54
CA ILE A 15 4.39 6.39 -9.26
C ILE A 15 4.96 5.43 -8.23
N THR A 16 5.97 5.88 -7.50
CA THR A 16 6.67 5.14 -6.45
C THR A 16 6.62 5.89 -5.12
N PHE A 17 7.03 5.25 -4.02
CA PHE A 17 7.16 5.93 -2.73
C PHE A 17 8.10 7.15 -2.75
N ALA A 18 9.00 7.23 -3.74
CA ALA A 18 9.88 8.38 -3.92
C ALA A 18 9.12 9.64 -4.40
N ASP A 19 7.94 9.47 -5.02
CA ASP A 19 7.13 10.56 -5.58
C ASP A 19 6.17 11.16 -4.54
N VAL A 20 6.07 10.57 -3.35
CA VAL A 20 5.31 11.13 -2.23
C VAL A 20 6.25 11.97 -1.37
N ALA A 21 5.91 13.23 -1.09
CA ALA A 21 6.66 14.07 -0.15
C ALA A 21 6.07 13.98 1.27
N GLY A 22 6.92 13.87 2.30
CA GLY A 22 6.51 13.73 3.71
C GLY A 22 5.80 12.40 4.02
N CYS A 23 5.00 12.39 5.09
CA CYS A 23 4.28 11.19 5.57
C CYS A 23 5.21 9.99 5.82
N ASP A 24 6.40 10.24 6.37
CA ASP A 24 7.46 9.23 6.48
C ASP A 24 7.01 8.02 7.30
N GLU A 25 6.29 8.23 8.41
CA GLU A 25 5.69 7.16 9.22
C GLU A 25 4.71 6.30 8.40
N ALA A 26 3.80 6.93 7.64
CA ALA A 26 2.82 6.21 6.82
C ALA A 26 3.49 5.44 5.67
N LYS A 27 4.56 5.97 5.09
CA LYS A 27 5.35 5.24 4.09
C LYS A 27 6.07 4.05 4.67
N GLU A 28 6.64 4.17 5.87
CA GLU A 28 7.31 3.05 6.54
C GLU A 28 6.33 1.92 6.85
N GLU A 29 5.15 2.25 7.39
CA GLU A 29 4.10 1.25 7.64
C GLU A 29 3.64 0.55 6.35
N VAL A 30 3.39 1.31 5.27
CA VAL A 30 2.97 0.71 3.99
C VAL A 30 4.12 -0.07 3.34
N LYS A 31 5.37 0.37 3.50
CA LYS A 31 6.54 -0.36 3.01
C LYS A 31 6.69 -1.72 3.68
N GLU A 32 6.43 -1.83 4.98
CA GLU A 32 6.40 -3.13 5.66
C GLU A 32 5.36 -4.06 5.04
N VAL A 33 4.16 -3.55 4.73
CA VAL A 33 3.10 -4.32 4.07
C VAL A 33 3.54 -4.75 2.66
N VAL A 34 4.17 -3.85 1.89
CA VAL A 34 4.70 -4.17 0.55
C VAL A 34 5.81 -5.22 0.62
N ASP A 35 6.72 -5.11 1.59
CA ASP A 35 7.80 -6.08 1.79
C ASP A 35 7.25 -7.44 2.22
N PHE A 36 6.20 -7.46 3.03
CA PHE A 36 5.45 -8.68 3.34
C PHE A 36 4.86 -9.29 2.07
N LEU A 37 4.17 -8.50 1.23
CA LEU A 37 3.55 -9.01 0.00
C LEU A 37 4.57 -9.56 -0.99
N LYS A 38 5.80 -9.01 -1.01
CA LYS A 38 6.91 -9.50 -1.85
C LYS A 38 7.51 -10.80 -1.34
N ASP A 39 7.70 -10.95 -0.03
CA ASP A 39 8.28 -12.17 0.58
C ASP A 39 7.47 -12.65 1.79
N PRO A 40 6.25 -13.18 1.58
CA PRO A 40 5.37 -13.56 2.68
C PRO A 40 5.93 -14.73 3.51
N GLN A 41 6.84 -15.54 2.95
CA GLN A 41 7.44 -16.69 3.64
C GLN A 41 8.38 -16.24 4.75
N LYS A 42 9.17 -15.19 4.52
CA LYS A 42 10.07 -14.63 5.55
C LYS A 42 9.31 -14.18 6.78
N PHE A 43 8.16 -13.54 6.59
CA PHE A 43 7.35 -13.04 7.71
C PHE A 43 6.53 -14.13 8.41
N GLN A 44 6.01 -15.12 7.66
CA GLN A 44 5.33 -16.28 8.27
C GLN A 44 6.25 -17.10 9.17
N LYS A 45 7.54 -17.26 8.81
CA LYS A 45 8.54 -17.97 9.63
C LYS A 45 8.78 -17.30 10.99
N LEU A 46 8.57 -15.99 11.08
CA LEU A 46 8.68 -15.20 12.30
C LEU A 46 7.34 -15.09 13.07
N GLY A 47 6.28 -15.74 12.59
CA GLY A 47 4.94 -15.69 13.20
C GLY A 47 4.10 -14.49 12.78
N GLY A 48 4.55 -13.69 11.81
CA GLY A 48 3.83 -12.52 11.29
C GLY A 48 2.55 -12.92 10.56
N ARG A 49 1.46 -12.18 10.81
CA ARG A 49 0.17 -12.33 10.13
C ARG A 49 -0.08 -11.16 9.17
N ILE A 50 -0.58 -11.47 7.98
CA ILE A 50 -0.92 -10.48 6.96
C ILE A 50 -2.08 -9.58 7.44
N PRO A 51 -1.91 -8.25 7.45
CA PRO A 51 -3.02 -7.32 7.60
C PRO A 51 -4.01 -7.51 6.46
N ARG A 52 -5.30 -7.68 6.77
CA ARG A 52 -6.35 -7.97 5.77
C ARG A 52 -6.83 -6.72 5.01
N GLY A 53 -6.40 -5.55 5.44
CA GLY A 53 -6.67 -4.26 4.82
C GLY A 53 -6.07 -3.13 5.64
N LEU A 54 -5.85 -1.98 5.00
CA LEU A 54 -5.44 -0.74 5.65
C LEU A 54 -6.56 0.29 5.49
N LEU A 55 -6.74 1.13 6.50
CA LEU A 55 -7.65 2.27 6.47
C LEU A 55 -6.82 3.55 6.53
N LEU A 56 -6.72 4.28 5.42
CA LEU A 56 -5.99 5.54 5.36
C LEU A 56 -6.95 6.70 5.68
N VAL A 57 -6.66 7.46 6.74
CA VAL A 57 -7.52 8.55 7.25
C VAL A 57 -6.78 9.89 7.20
N GLY A 58 -7.47 10.95 6.76
CA GLY A 58 -6.93 12.31 6.77
C GLY A 58 -7.71 13.27 5.87
N PRO A 59 -7.48 14.59 5.98
CA PRO A 59 -8.11 15.63 5.14
C PRO A 59 -7.97 15.37 3.63
N PRO A 60 -8.82 15.93 2.76
CA PRO A 60 -8.65 15.82 1.31
C PRO A 60 -7.29 16.40 0.87
N GLY A 61 -6.66 15.79 -0.14
CA GLY A 61 -5.38 16.26 -0.69
C GLY A 61 -4.10 15.75 0.01
N THR A 62 -4.20 14.93 1.07
CA THR A 62 -3.04 14.43 1.83
C THR A 62 -2.38 13.16 1.26
N GLY A 63 -2.53 12.89 -0.04
CA GLY A 63 -1.80 11.78 -0.68
C GLY A 63 -2.30 10.35 -0.38
N LYS A 64 -3.43 10.13 0.30
CA LYS A 64 -3.95 8.78 0.63
C LYS A 64 -4.13 7.81 -0.56
N THR A 65 -4.39 8.32 -1.75
CA THR A 65 -4.51 7.50 -2.98
C THR A 65 -3.18 7.35 -3.73
N LEU A 66 -2.23 8.23 -3.43
CA LEU A 66 -0.89 8.25 -4.02
C LEU A 66 0.09 7.35 -3.25
N LEU A 67 -0.16 7.19 -1.94
CA LEU A 67 0.56 6.32 -1.01
C LEU A 67 0.31 4.84 -1.32
#